data_AF-A0AAD8I5U0-F1
#
_entry.id   AF-A0AAD8I5U0-F1
#
_cell.length_a   1.000
_cell.length_b   1.000
_cell.length_c   1.000
_cell.angle_alpha   90.00
_cell.angle_beta   90.00
_cell.angle_gamma   90.00
#
_symmetry.space_group_name_H-M   'P 1'
#
loop_
_entity.id
_entity.type
_entity.pdbx_description
1 polymer ?
#
loop_
_entity_poly.entity_id
_entity_poly.type
_entity_poly.pdbx_seq_one_letter_code
_entity_poly.pdbx_strand_id
1 'polypeptide(L)'
;MVYQPNFIQFHKFELKELEDVYVNINFTTADQNPTYALDIAGVVEDIEPVTVIQTVFGDRYFLRFRLSNGRMSVKVSLLDDEILMLDPIKNGNFEDPPIIVFASCRACS
;
A
#
# COMPACT_ATOMS: atom_id res chain seq x y z
N MET A 1 -1.78 42.11 -16.46
CA MET A 1 -1.51 41.07 -15.45
C MET A 1 -2.18 39.80 -15.95
N VAL A 2 -1.42 38.78 -16.31
CA VAL A 2 -1.94 37.51 -16.83
C VAL A 2 -2.07 36.55 -15.66
N TYR A 3 -3.28 36.05 -15.42
CA TYR A 3 -3.53 35.01 -14.42
C TYR A 3 -2.92 33.71 -14.93
N GLN A 4 -1.86 33.22 -14.28
CA GLN A 4 -1.40 31.85 -14.48
C GLN A 4 -2.11 30.98 -13.44
N PRO A 5 -2.99 30.05 -13.86
CA PRO A 5 -3.54 29.09 -12.91
C PRO A 5 -2.37 28.24 -12.38
N ASN A 6 -2.21 28.19 -11.05
CA ASN A 6 -1.33 27.23 -10.40
C ASN A 6 -1.83 25.83 -10.75
N PHE A 7 -1.24 25.20 -11.76
CA PHE A 7 -1.47 23.79 -12.03
C PHE A 7 -0.82 22.98 -10.91
N ILE A 8 -1.63 22.59 -9.93
CA ILE A 8 -1.22 21.55 -8.97
C ILE A 8 -1.06 20.27 -9.78
N GLN A 9 0.16 19.75 -9.88
CA GLN A 9 0.44 18.50 -10.55
C GLN A 9 -0.16 17.36 -9.70
N PHE A 10 -1.23 16.75 -10.20
CA PHE A 10 -1.76 15.53 -9.60
C PHE A 10 -0.82 14.36 -9.89
N HIS A 11 -0.62 13.50 -8.88
CA HIS A 11 0.10 12.26 -9.08
C HIS A 11 -0.67 11.40 -10.10
N LYS A 12 0.01 10.99 -11.17
CA LYS A 12 -0.54 10.08 -12.17
C LYS A 12 -0.20 8.65 -11.73
N PHE A 13 -1.20 7.92 -11.25
CA PHE A 13 -1.05 6.52 -10.88
C PHE A 13 -0.99 5.63 -12.12
N GLU A 14 -0.11 4.63 -12.09
CA GLU A 14 -0.04 3.54 -13.07
C GLU A 14 -0.53 2.24 -12.42
N LEU A 15 -1.83 2.20 -12.12
CA LEU A 15 -2.46 1.11 -11.38
C LEU A 15 -2.23 -0.25 -12.06
N LYS A 16 -1.74 -1.20 -11.27
CA LYS A 16 -1.62 -2.61 -11.63
C LYS A 16 -2.76 -3.39 -10.99
N GLU A 17 -3.20 -4.43 -11.70
CA GLU A 17 -4.13 -5.40 -11.15
C GLU A 17 -3.45 -6.15 -10.00
N LEU A 18 -4.21 -6.57 -8.99
CA LEU A 18 -3.62 -7.28 -7.85
C LEU A 18 -2.95 -8.58 -8.31
N GLU A 19 -3.49 -9.23 -9.34
CA GLU A 19 -2.99 -10.48 -9.94
C GLU A 19 -1.55 -10.32 -10.45
N ASP A 20 -1.20 -9.13 -10.96
CA ASP A 20 0.14 -8.80 -11.42
C ASP A 20 1.13 -8.75 -10.25
N VAL A 21 0.69 -8.46 -9.03
CA VAL A 21 1.56 -8.47 -7.83
C VAL A 21 2.16 -9.86 -7.62
N TYR A 22 1.36 -10.92 -7.74
CA TYR A 22 1.84 -12.30 -7.59
C TYR A 22 2.81 -12.72 -8.70
N VAL A 23 2.54 -12.29 -9.93
CA VAL A 23 3.44 -12.52 -11.07
C VAL A 23 4.79 -11.87 -10.76
N ASN A 24 4.79 -10.60 -10.36
CA ASN A 24 6.02 -9.87 -10.07
C ASN A 24 6.84 -10.50 -8.93
N ILE A 25 6.21 -11.04 -7.88
CA ILE A 25 6.92 -11.72 -6.79
C ILE A 25 7.63 -13.00 -7.29
N ASN A 26 7.00 -13.77 -8.17
CA ASN A 26 7.49 -15.09 -8.58
C ASN A 26 8.52 -15.07 -9.71
N PHE A 27 8.56 -14.02 -10.54
CA PHE A 27 9.50 -13.92 -11.67
C PHE A 27 10.80 -13.16 -11.34
N THR A 28 11.00 -12.76 -10.08
CA THR A 28 12.21 -12.04 -9.66
C THR A 28 13.29 -13.04 -9.24
N THR A 29 14.25 -13.33 -10.13
CA THR A 29 15.48 -14.07 -9.79
C THR A 29 16.37 -13.20 -8.89
N ALA A 30 16.95 -13.78 -7.84
CA ALA A 30 17.66 -13.08 -6.76
C ALA A 30 18.77 -12.08 -7.18
N ASP A 31 19.28 -12.15 -8.41
CA ASP A 31 20.31 -11.27 -8.96
C ASP A 31 19.78 -10.04 -9.70
N GLN A 32 18.49 -9.99 -9.98
CA GLN A 32 17.82 -8.77 -10.41
C GLN A 32 16.93 -8.39 -9.24
N ASN A 33 17.30 -7.34 -8.52
CA ASN A 33 16.45 -6.73 -7.51
C ASN A 33 15.76 -5.51 -8.12
N PRO A 34 14.83 -5.66 -9.09
CA PRO A 34 14.01 -4.56 -9.50
C PRO A 34 13.06 -4.29 -8.33
N THR A 35 13.35 -3.22 -7.61
CA THR A 35 12.35 -2.57 -6.78
C THR A 35 11.28 -2.03 -7.74
N TYR A 36 10.39 -2.90 -8.23
CA TYR A 36 9.26 -2.49 -9.05
C TYR A 36 8.32 -1.74 -8.11
N ALA A 37 8.31 -0.42 -8.25
CA ALA A 37 7.29 0.43 -7.66
C ALA A 37 5.96 0.10 -8.33
N LEU A 38 5.02 -0.42 -7.54
CA LEU A 38 3.67 -0.77 -8.02
C LEU A 38 2.68 0.23 -7.45
N ASP A 39 1.82 0.77 -8.31
CA ASP A 39 0.62 1.47 -7.85
C ASP A 39 -0.53 0.47 -7.83
N ILE A 40 -1.21 0.32 -6.70
CA ILE A 40 -2.29 -0.66 -6.53
C ILE A 40 -3.49 -0.01 -5.85
N ALA A 41 -4.68 -0.53 -6.13
CA ALA A 41 -5.90 -0.08 -5.50
C ALA A 41 -6.77 -1.27 -5.10
N GLY A 42 -7.56 -1.10 -4.05
CA GLY A 42 -8.53 -2.10 -3.63
C GLY A 42 -9.24 -1.74 -2.34
N VAL A 43 -10.13 -2.64 -1.94
CA VAL A 43 -10.87 -2.57 -0.69
C VAL A 43 -10.00 -3.05 0.46
N VAL A 44 -9.99 -2.32 1.57
CA VAL A 44 -9.32 -2.74 2.80
C VAL A 44 -10.20 -3.70 3.58
N GLU A 45 -9.64 -4.86 3.89
CA GLU A 45 -10.26 -5.94 4.64
C GLU A 45 -9.32 -6.41 5.75
N ASP A 46 -9.86 -7.04 6.79
CA ASP A 46 -9.09 -7.77 7.81
C ASP A 46 -7.89 -7.00 8.42
N ILE A 47 -8.12 -5.77 8.88
CA ILE A 47 -7.07 -4.98 9.55
C ILE A 47 -6.66 -5.68 10.86
N GLU A 48 -5.41 -6.17 10.91
CA GLU A 48 -4.81 -6.81 12.09
C GLU A 48 -4.37 -5.73 13.10
N PRO A 49 -4.30 -6.06 14.41
CA PRO A 49 -3.72 -5.15 15.41
C PRO A 49 -2.25 -4.79 15.12
N VAL A 50 -1.84 -3.59 15.51
CA VAL A 50 -0.43 -3.17 15.42
C VAL A 50 0.43 -4.10 16.28
N THR A 51 1.51 -4.60 15.70
CA THR A 51 2.48 -5.46 16.37
C THR A 51 3.84 -4.76 16.42
N VAL A 52 4.62 -5.05 17.47
CA VAL A 52 5.95 -4.48 17.70
C VAL A 52 6.99 -5.60 17.62
N ILE A 53 8.05 -5.39 16.83
CA ILE A 53 9.23 -6.26 16.79
C ILE A 53 10.44 -5.47 17.28
N GLN A 54 11.19 -6.04 18.21
CA GLN A 54 12.49 -5.50 18.61
C GLN A 54 13.54 -5.90 17.57
N THR A 55 14.19 -4.91 16.96
CA THR A 55 15.29 -5.14 16.01
C THR A 55 16.60 -4.62 16.59
N VAL A 56 17.74 -4.98 15.99
CA VAL A 56 19.05 -4.42 16.37
C VAL A 56 19.15 -2.90 16.20
N PHE A 57 18.22 -2.31 15.43
CA PHE A 57 18.12 -0.87 15.18
C PHE A 57 17.03 -0.19 16.03
N GLY A 58 16.45 -0.90 17.01
CA GLY A 58 15.34 -0.43 17.83
C GLY A 58 14.01 -1.10 17.48
N ASP A 59 12.96 -0.69 18.18
CA ASP A 59 11.61 -1.21 17.99
C ASP A 59 11.05 -0.76 16.64
N ARG A 60 10.40 -1.69 15.94
CA ARG A 60 9.67 -1.44 14.70
C ARG A 60 8.22 -1.83 14.86
N TYR A 61 7.34 -0.94 14.43
CA TYR A 61 5.90 -1.17 14.45
C TYR A 61 5.49 -1.65 13.06
N PHE A 62 4.62 -2.65 13.00
CA PHE A 62 4.03 -3.06 11.74
C PHE A 62 2.55 -3.38 11.92
N LEU A 63 1.78 -3.06 10.90
CA LEU A 63 0.37 -3.40 10.78
C LEU A 63 0.15 -4.13 9.47
N ARG A 64 -0.71 -5.16 9.50
CA ARG A 64 -1.09 -5.94 8.33
C ARG A 64 -2.58 -5.86 8.07
N PHE A 65 -2.96 -5.94 6.81
CA PHE A 65 -4.35 -6.03 6.37
C PHE A 65 -4.40 -6.68 4.98
N ARG A 66 -5.60 -6.95 4.48
CA ARG A 66 -5.83 -7.43 3.12
C ARG A 66 -6.34 -6.31 2.22
N LEU A 67 -5.76 -6.19 1.03
CA LEU A 67 -6.28 -5.36 -0.05
C LEU A 67 -6.93 -6.27 -1.09
N SER A 68 -8.20 -6.04 -1.40
CA SER A 68 -9.03 -6.93 -2.23
C SER A 68 -9.63 -6.20 -3.43
N ASN A 69 -9.66 -6.85 -4.59
CA ASN A 69 -10.43 -6.40 -5.77
C ASN A 69 -11.75 -7.18 -5.94
N GLY A 70 -12.15 -7.96 -4.93
CA GLY A 70 -13.33 -8.83 -4.96
C GLY A 70 -13.12 -10.18 -5.64
N ARG A 71 -12.01 -10.38 -6.35
CA ARG A 71 -11.61 -11.69 -6.94
C ARG A 71 -10.41 -12.27 -6.23
N MET A 72 -9.46 -11.42 -5.87
CA MET A 72 -8.22 -11.78 -5.22
C MET A 72 -7.88 -10.75 -4.14
N SER A 73 -7.14 -11.19 -3.13
CA SER A 73 -6.59 -10.31 -2.10
C SER A 73 -5.08 -10.48 -1.97
N VAL A 74 -4.40 -9.39 -1.64
CA VAL A 74 -2.98 -9.37 -1.29
C VAL A 74 -2.82 -8.90 0.15
N LYS A 75 -1.84 -9.45 0.87
CA LYS A 75 -1.52 -8.96 2.22
C LYS A 75 -0.59 -7.75 2.10
N VAL A 76 -1.00 -6.64 2.69
CA VAL A 76 -0.21 -5.41 2.74
C VAL A 76 0.34 -5.23 4.15
N SER A 77 1.58 -4.75 4.25
CA SER A 77 2.22 -4.39 5.52
C SER A 77 2.61 -2.92 5.50
N LEU A 78 2.22 -2.17 6.53
CA LEU A 78 2.66 -0.79 6.76
C LEU A 78 3.62 -0.78 7.95
N LEU A 79 4.64 0.08 7.86
CA LEU A 79 5.69 0.18 8.88
C LEU A 79 5.66 1.54 9.57
N ASP A 80 5.88 1.52 10.89
CA ASP A 80 6.08 2.72 11.72
C ASP A 80 5.02 3.81 11.45
N ASP A 81 5.44 5.01 11.03
CA ASP A 81 4.54 6.14 10.82
C ASP A 81 3.53 5.93 9.69
N GLU A 82 3.79 5.03 8.74
CA GLU A 82 2.85 4.70 7.66
C GLU A 82 1.57 4.04 8.20
N ILE A 83 1.63 3.44 9.39
CA ILE A 83 0.48 2.82 10.05
C ILE A 83 -0.63 3.84 10.32
N LEU A 84 -0.26 5.11 10.54
CA LEU A 84 -1.19 6.22 10.79
C LEU A 84 -2.06 6.52 9.58
N MET A 85 -1.67 6.09 8.36
CA MET A 85 -2.48 6.27 7.15
C MET A 85 -3.83 5.55 7.23
N LEU A 86 -3.94 4.50 8.06
CA LEU A 86 -5.20 3.77 8.26
C LEU A 86 -6.06 4.32 9.40
N ASP A 87 -5.58 5.32 10.15
CA ASP A 87 -6.34 5.83 11.30
C ASP A 87 -7.72 6.36 10.92
N PRO A 88 -7.93 7.09 9.80
CA PRO A 88 -9.28 7.51 9.47
C PRO A 88 -10.19 6.33 9.10
N ILE A 89 -9.65 5.20 8.62
CA ILE A 89 -10.44 3.96 8.43
C ILE A 89 -10.77 3.31 9.77
N LYS A 90 -9.78 3.15 10.65
CA LYS A 90 -9.98 2.57 12.00
C LYS A 90 -10.96 3.38 12.84
N ASN A 91 -10.99 4.70 12.63
CA ASN A 91 -11.87 5.63 13.34
C ASN A 91 -13.27 5.73 12.72
N GLY A 92 -13.56 5.01 11.63
CA GLY A 92 -14.87 5.02 10.97
C GLY A 92 -15.16 6.30 10.17
N ASN A 93 -14.12 7.02 9.72
CA ASN A 93 -14.26 8.27 8.97
C ASN A 93 -14.43 8.04 7.44
N PHE A 94 -14.73 6.82 7.00
CA PHE A 94 -14.92 6.45 5.59
C PHE A 94 -16.21 5.67 5.37
N GLU A 95 -16.74 5.74 4.14
CA GLU A 95 -17.81 4.86 3.68
C GLU A 95 -17.32 3.40 3.60
N ASP A 96 -18.18 2.47 3.98
CA ASP A 96 -17.89 1.03 4.01
C ASP A 96 -18.36 0.38 2.69
N PRO A 97 -17.50 -0.32 1.92
CA PRO A 97 -16.12 -0.65 2.27
C PRO A 97 -15.08 0.39 1.79
N PRO A 98 -14.05 0.70 2.60
CA PRO A 98 -13.06 1.72 2.27
C PRO A 98 -12.12 1.26 1.14
N ILE A 99 -12.00 2.09 0.10
CA ILE A 99 -11.07 1.88 -1.01
C ILE A 99 -9.80 2.70 -0.76
N ILE A 100 -8.63 2.05 -0.82
CA ILE A 100 -7.32 2.72 -0.78
C ILE A 100 -6.62 2.58 -2.13
N VAL A 101 -5.91 3.64 -2.50
CA VAL A 101 -4.89 3.61 -3.55
C VAL A 101 -3.52 3.78 -2.89
N PHE A 102 -2.62 2.84 -3.11
CA PHE A 102 -1.21 2.99 -2.76
C PHE A 102 -0.39 3.27 -4.00
N ALA A 103 0.56 4.20 -3.87
CA ALA A 103 1.56 4.45 -4.89
C ALA A 103 2.91 3.88 -4.47
N SER A 104 3.71 3.46 -5.44
CA SER A 104 5.10 3.06 -5.24
C SER A 104 5.31 1.97 -4.18
N CYS A 105 4.39 1.00 -4.11
CA CYS A 105 4.53 -0.15 -3.25
C CYS A 105 5.66 -1.08 -3.69
N ARG A 106 6.28 -1.73 -2.70
CA ARG A 106 7.21 -2.83 -2.94
C ARG A 106 6.47 -4.16 -2.81
N ALA A 107 6.52 -4.99 -3.85
CA ALA A 107 6.11 -6.38 -3.75
C ALA A 107 7.15 -7.20 -2.99
N CYS A 108 6.72 -8.06 -2.05
CA CYS A 108 7.58 -8.90 -1.24
C CYS A 108 6.95 -10.30 -1.09
N SER A 109 7.78 -11.36 -1.14
CA SER A 109 7.40 -12.76 -0.85
C SER A 109 7.43 -13.07 0.64
#